data_AF-A0A3M4PVU5-F1
#
_entry.id   AF-A0A3M4PVU5-F1
#
_cell.length_a   1.000
_cell.length_b   1.000
_cell.length_c   1.000
_cell.angle_alpha   90.00
_cell.angle_beta   90.00
_cell.angle_gamma   90.00
#
_symmetry.space_group_name_H-M   'P 1'
#
loop_
_entity.id
_entity.type
_entity.pdbx_description
1 polymer ?
#
loop_
_entity_poly.entity_id
_entity_poly.type
_entity_poly.pdbx_seq_one_letter_code
_entity_poly.pdbx_strand_id
1 'polypeptide(L)'
;MSKVIAQLASTVPSDDLLSRIDIADVYKKFHSTFKRLDDFKRLRDEHEQRNFLGRLFHRGELKNAQLDAQEVQAEFSKTLAQLMVISSLQAQQLTEQQGQLADQQKTLDAKAEELARQNTRLEQHQAVIKHQAAGLRQYVTDLLKVQGLTDEHGEMLISIAKEVMETRDRLLADFDNRMQQMQGVLEEQQQLLREVLDEQASTLEQRLTKLEQAVDSTLEQRLTAVERGLLAALDEQRHEAASQTERLDADLAFQAQLRDENHRDIERQLSELREVLAEQSQALLNESSERQQERAERQVEVHALRNEQKSGETRLRREQRRLMAGLCGLALVCAGVLAGITFWSTSKPVLAPVEIHESQIPAS
;
A
#
# COMPACT_ATOMS: atom_id res chain seq x y z
N MET A 1 -34.98 4.54 -2.93
CA MET A 1 -34.11 5.60 -3.48
C MET A 1 -34.84 6.61 -4.40
N SER A 2 -35.80 6.20 -5.25
CA SER A 2 -36.53 7.13 -6.15
C SER A 2 -37.38 8.21 -5.43
N LYS A 3 -38.04 7.89 -4.30
CA LYS A 3 -38.83 8.88 -3.53
C LYS A 3 -38.00 9.98 -2.84
N VAL A 4 -36.76 9.67 -2.46
CA VAL A 4 -35.85 10.63 -1.80
C VAL A 4 -35.30 11.63 -2.82
N ILE A 5 -35.02 11.17 -4.04
CA ILE A 5 -34.58 12.02 -5.16
C ILE A 5 -35.70 12.97 -5.61
N ALA A 6 -36.94 12.50 -5.64
CA ALA A 6 -38.11 13.34 -5.95
C ALA A 6 -38.38 14.39 -4.85
N GLN A 7 -38.18 14.05 -3.58
CA GLN A 7 -38.30 15.01 -2.47
C GLN A 7 -37.17 16.05 -2.47
N LEU A 8 -35.92 15.67 -2.77
CA LEU A 8 -34.81 16.63 -2.90
C LEU A 8 -34.97 17.60 -4.10
N ALA A 9 -35.64 17.18 -5.17
CA ALA A 9 -35.93 18.06 -6.31
C ALA A 9 -37.03 19.09 -6.03
N SER A 10 -37.86 18.87 -5.00
CA SER A 10 -38.97 19.77 -4.62
C SER A 10 -38.61 20.81 -3.54
N THR A 11 -37.45 20.67 -2.90
CA THR A 11 -36.95 21.68 -1.97
C THR A 11 -36.20 22.73 -2.76
N VAL A 12 -36.86 23.87 -3.02
CA VAL A 12 -36.22 25.09 -3.53
C VAL A 12 -35.02 25.42 -2.63
N PRO A 13 -33.77 25.24 -3.12
CA PRO A 13 -32.60 25.61 -2.34
C PRO A 13 -32.48 27.13 -2.44
N SER A 14 -32.52 27.81 -1.30
CA SER A 14 -32.32 29.26 -1.18
C SER A 14 -31.06 29.71 -1.93
N ASP A 15 -31.12 30.85 -2.63
CA ASP A 15 -29.99 31.53 -3.31
C ASP A 15 -28.72 31.65 -2.44
N ASP A 16 -28.89 31.59 -1.12
CA ASP A 16 -27.82 31.62 -0.11
C ASP A 16 -26.94 30.35 -0.06
N LEU A 17 -27.29 29.28 -0.78
CA LEU A 17 -26.46 28.07 -0.91
C LEU A 17 -25.41 28.18 -2.03
N LEU A 18 -25.64 28.98 -3.08
CA LEU A 18 -24.69 29.16 -4.18
C LEU A 18 -23.48 30.00 -3.79
N SER A 19 -23.63 30.94 -2.85
CA SER A 19 -22.54 31.73 -2.29
C SER A 19 -21.67 30.94 -1.29
N ARG A 20 -22.17 29.81 -0.78
CA ARG A 20 -21.52 28.99 0.26
C ARG A 20 -20.96 27.66 -0.25
N ILE A 21 -21.37 27.20 -1.43
CA ILE A 21 -20.85 25.97 -2.02
C ILE A 21 -19.69 26.35 -2.94
N ASP A 22 -18.47 26.29 -2.41
CA ASP A 22 -17.26 26.44 -3.21
C ASP A 22 -17.12 25.23 -4.14
N ILE A 23 -17.54 25.42 -5.40
CA ILE A 23 -17.54 24.38 -6.45
C ILE A 23 -16.12 23.83 -6.65
N ALA A 24 -15.08 24.67 -6.49
CA ALA A 24 -13.69 24.23 -6.59
C ALA A 24 -13.32 23.28 -5.45
N ASP A 25 -13.86 23.53 -4.25
CA ASP A 25 -13.64 22.72 -3.06
C ASP A 25 -14.39 21.37 -3.12
N VAL A 26 -15.59 21.36 -3.72
CA VAL A 26 -16.35 20.14 -4.02
C VAL A 26 -15.64 19.30 -5.09
N TYR A 27 -15.11 19.91 -6.15
CA TYR A 27 -14.30 19.21 -7.16
C TYR A 27 -12.98 18.67 -6.58
N LYS A 28 -12.30 19.44 -5.73
CA LYS A 28 -11.09 18.98 -5.02
C LYS A 28 -11.39 17.79 -4.12
N LYS A 29 -12.48 17.84 -3.36
CA LYS A 29 -12.92 16.73 -2.50
C LYS A 29 -13.30 15.52 -3.36
N PHE A 30 -14.07 15.69 -4.43
CA PHE A 30 -14.38 14.59 -5.34
C PHE A 30 -13.12 13.96 -5.96
N HIS A 31 -12.17 14.77 -6.42
CA HIS A 31 -10.92 14.29 -7.00
C HIS A 31 -10.02 13.59 -5.96
N SER A 32 -9.96 14.10 -4.73
CA SER A 32 -9.19 13.46 -3.65
C SER A 32 -9.83 12.14 -3.21
N THR A 33 -11.16 12.07 -3.10
CA THR A 33 -11.86 10.82 -2.81
C THR A 33 -11.74 9.83 -3.98
N PHE A 34 -11.77 10.29 -5.23
CA PHE A 34 -11.51 9.50 -6.45
C PHE A 34 -10.11 8.89 -6.47
N LYS A 35 -9.10 9.68 -6.19
CA LYS A 35 -7.71 9.21 -6.11
C LYS A 35 -7.53 8.19 -4.99
N ARG A 36 -8.15 8.43 -3.83
CA ARG A 36 -8.14 7.50 -2.69
C ARG A 36 -8.82 6.16 -3.03
N LEU A 37 -9.89 6.18 -3.82
CA LEU A 37 -10.56 4.96 -4.31
C LEU A 37 -9.73 4.19 -5.34
N ASP A 38 -8.98 4.91 -6.18
CA ASP A 38 -8.07 4.31 -7.15
C ASP A 38 -6.88 3.65 -6.44
N ASP A 39 -6.37 4.29 -5.38
CA ASP A 39 -5.39 3.70 -4.47
C ASP A 39 -5.93 2.44 -3.75
N PHE A 40 -7.22 2.42 -3.38
CA PHE A 40 -7.87 1.21 -2.84
C PHE A 40 -8.02 0.08 -3.86
N LYS A 41 -8.31 0.38 -5.13
CA LYS A 41 -8.33 -0.63 -6.19
C LYS A 41 -6.94 -1.20 -6.42
N ARG A 42 -5.91 -0.35 -6.44
CA ARG A 42 -4.51 -0.74 -6.58
C ARG A 42 -4.03 -1.61 -5.41
N LEU A 43 -4.41 -1.27 -4.17
CA LEU A 43 -4.13 -2.10 -2.98
C LEU A 43 -4.87 -3.43 -3.05
N ARG A 44 -6.12 -3.46 -3.53
CA ARG A 44 -6.88 -4.70 -3.70
C ARG A 44 -6.27 -5.62 -4.75
N ASP A 45 -5.84 -5.08 -5.88
CA ASP A 45 -5.21 -5.86 -6.96
C ASP A 45 -3.83 -6.39 -6.51
N GLU A 46 -3.11 -5.64 -5.67
CA GLU A 46 -1.86 -6.10 -5.03
C GLU A 46 -2.12 -7.19 -3.96
N HIS A 47 -3.25 -7.12 -3.24
CA HIS A 47 -3.69 -8.17 -2.32
C HIS A 47 -4.20 -9.45 -3.02
N GLU A 48 -4.79 -9.35 -4.21
CA GLU A 48 -5.20 -10.51 -5.02
C GLU A 48 -3.99 -11.27 -5.59
N GLN A 49 -2.91 -10.56 -5.93
CA GLN A 49 -1.67 -11.15 -6.44
C GLN A 49 -0.78 -11.86 -5.39
N ARG A 50 -1.10 -11.77 -4.09
CA ARG A 50 -0.30 -12.42 -3.03
C ARG A 50 -0.70 -13.87 -2.78
N ASN A 51 0.32 -14.71 -2.56
CA ASN A 51 0.17 -16.14 -2.30
C ASN A 51 -0.73 -16.44 -1.07
N PHE A 52 -1.47 -17.54 -1.14
CA PHE A 52 -2.51 -17.98 -0.19
C PHE A 52 -2.11 -17.93 1.29
N LEU A 53 -0.83 -18.14 1.62
CA LEU A 53 -0.32 -18.11 3.00
C LEU A 53 -0.28 -16.69 3.61
N GLY A 54 -0.09 -15.65 2.80
CA GLY A 54 -0.13 -14.25 3.27
C GLY A 54 -1.55 -13.80 3.67
N ARG A 55 -2.57 -14.39 3.04
CA ARG A 55 -4.00 -14.12 3.29
C ARG A 55 -4.51 -14.68 4.62
N LEU A 56 -3.83 -15.68 5.20
CA LEU A 56 -4.26 -16.30 6.45
C LEU A 56 -3.78 -15.53 7.69
N PHE A 57 -2.59 -14.91 7.63
CA PHE A 57 -1.98 -14.19 8.75
C PHE A 57 -2.55 -12.79 8.98
N HIS A 58 -3.13 -12.14 7.97
CA HIS A 58 -3.60 -10.74 8.02
C HIS A 58 -5.13 -10.59 8.13
N ARG A 59 -5.81 -11.60 8.70
CA ARG A 59 -7.28 -11.66 8.78
C ARG A 59 -7.93 -10.54 9.62
N GLY A 60 -7.13 -9.79 10.40
CA GLY A 60 -7.57 -8.63 11.18
C GLY A 60 -7.67 -7.31 10.40
N GLU A 61 -6.89 -7.14 9.32
CA GLU A 61 -6.87 -5.90 8.52
C GLU A 61 -8.06 -5.79 7.56
N LEU A 62 -8.63 -6.92 7.14
CA LEU A 62 -9.82 -6.97 6.28
C LEU A 62 -11.07 -6.36 6.94
N LYS A 63 -11.16 -6.39 8.27
CA LYS A 63 -12.31 -5.83 9.00
C LYS A 63 -12.22 -4.30 9.11
N ASN A 64 -11.01 -3.76 9.23
CA ASN A 64 -10.75 -2.32 9.23
C ASN A 64 -10.83 -1.75 7.81
N ALA A 65 -10.33 -2.47 6.79
CA ALA A 65 -10.45 -2.08 5.39
C ALA A 65 -11.90 -2.15 4.87
N GLN A 66 -12.75 -3.05 5.40
CA GLN A 66 -14.19 -3.08 5.09
C GLN A 66 -14.97 -1.94 5.75
N LEU A 67 -14.58 -1.51 6.96
CA LEU A 67 -15.15 -0.34 7.63
C LEU A 67 -14.76 0.96 6.90
N ASP A 68 -13.50 1.10 6.52
CA ASP A 68 -13.01 2.22 5.69
C ASP A 68 -13.64 2.24 4.30
N ALA A 69 -13.87 1.09 3.66
CA ALA A 69 -14.52 1.03 2.35
C ALA A 69 -16.00 1.45 2.42
N GLN A 70 -16.71 1.15 3.51
CA GLN A 70 -18.09 1.61 3.72
C GLN A 70 -18.16 3.11 4.01
N GLU A 71 -17.19 3.65 4.76
CA GLU A 71 -17.06 5.08 5.02
C GLU A 71 -16.72 5.86 3.73
N VAL A 72 -15.75 5.37 2.96
CA VAL A 72 -15.40 5.92 1.64
C VAL A 72 -16.58 5.81 0.67
N GLN A 73 -17.32 4.70 0.63
CA GLN A 73 -18.51 4.55 -0.22
C GLN A 73 -19.65 5.52 0.18
N ALA A 74 -19.81 5.80 1.47
CA ALA A 74 -20.75 6.80 1.96
C ALA A 74 -20.32 8.23 1.58
N GLU A 75 -19.03 8.54 1.69
CA GLU A 75 -18.45 9.82 1.24
C GLU A 75 -18.58 10.02 -0.28
N PHE A 76 -18.40 8.96 -1.08
CA PHE A 76 -18.66 8.99 -2.52
C PHE A 76 -20.13 9.24 -2.86
N SER A 77 -21.02 8.54 -2.19
CA SER A 77 -22.46 8.69 -2.43
C SER A 77 -22.92 10.11 -2.08
N LYS A 78 -22.34 10.69 -1.04
CA LYS A 78 -22.57 12.07 -0.61
C LYS A 78 -22.01 13.09 -1.61
N THR A 79 -20.78 12.91 -2.10
CA THR A 79 -20.17 13.83 -3.09
C THR A 79 -20.84 13.72 -4.46
N LEU A 80 -21.23 12.51 -4.88
CA LEU A 80 -22.01 12.29 -6.11
C LEU A 80 -23.39 12.94 -6.00
N ALA A 81 -24.07 12.82 -4.86
CA ALA A 81 -25.33 13.52 -4.63
C ALA A 81 -25.15 15.05 -4.66
N GLN A 82 -24.07 15.58 -4.08
CA GLN A 82 -23.75 17.01 -4.13
C GLN A 82 -23.49 17.49 -5.56
N LEU A 83 -22.72 16.74 -6.36
CA LEU A 83 -22.49 17.05 -7.78
C LEU A 83 -23.78 16.99 -8.60
N MET A 84 -24.66 16.02 -8.31
CA MET A 84 -25.94 15.89 -8.99
C MET A 84 -26.87 17.07 -8.67
N VAL A 85 -26.88 17.56 -7.42
CA VAL A 85 -27.61 18.78 -7.03
C VAL A 85 -27.05 20.01 -7.74
N ILE A 86 -25.73 20.18 -7.77
CA ILE A 86 -25.07 21.28 -8.48
C ILE A 86 -25.40 21.24 -9.98
N SER A 87 -25.32 20.06 -10.61
CA SER A 87 -25.65 19.87 -12.02
C SER A 87 -27.12 20.16 -12.33
N SER A 88 -28.04 19.76 -11.45
CA SER A 88 -29.47 20.10 -11.57
C SER A 88 -29.71 21.61 -11.45
N LEU A 89 -29.03 22.29 -10.53
CA LEU A 89 -29.10 23.74 -10.37
C LEU A 89 -28.53 24.48 -11.59
N GLN A 90 -27.39 24.05 -12.13
CA GLN A 90 -26.82 24.61 -13.35
C GLN A 90 -27.74 24.42 -14.56
N ALA A 91 -28.40 23.26 -14.68
CA ALA A 91 -29.38 23.02 -15.73
C ALA A 91 -30.62 23.91 -15.59
N GLN A 92 -31.09 24.15 -14.36
CA GLN A 92 -32.18 25.10 -14.10
C GLN A 92 -31.78 26.54 -14.44
N GLN A 93 -30.59 26.97 -14.02
CA GLN A 93 -30.08 28.31 -14.32
C GLN A 93 -29.91 28.53 -15.83
N LEU A 94 -29.41 27.54 -16.57
CA LEU A 94 -29.32 27.59 -18.03
C LEU A 94 -30.71 27.69 -18.69
N THR A 95 -31.69 26.97 -18.16
CA THR A 95 -33.08 27.02 -18.65
C THR A 95 -33.70 28.39 -18.41
N GLU A 96 -33.44 28.99 -17.25
CA GLU A 96 -33.92 30.32 -16.88
C GLU A 96 -33.24 31.41 -17.73
N GLN A 97 -31.93 31.30 -17.97
CA GLN A 97 -31.20 32.18 -18.89
C GLN A 97 -31.72 32.06 -20.33
N GLN A 98 -32.04 30.85 -20.80
CA GLN A 98 -32.66 30.65 -22.11
C GLN A 98 -34.05 31.29 -22.19
N GLY A 99 -34.84 31.21 -21.10
CA GLY A 99 -36.13 31.91 -21.01
C GLY A 99 -35.99 33.43 -21.09
N GLN A 100 -35.05 34.01 -20.33
CA GLN A 100 -34.77 35.45 -20.37
C GLN A 100 -34.28 35.92 -21.74
N LEU A 101 -33.43 35.13 -22.42
CA LEU A 101 -32.99 35.42 -23.78
C LEU A 101 -34.15 35.41 -24.78
N ALA A 102 -35.09 34.45 -24.65
CA ALA A 102 -36.27 34.40 -25.49
C ALA A 102 -37.19 35.62 -25.29
N ASP A 103 -37.37 36.07 -24.05
CA ASP A 103 -38.14 37.28 -23.74
C ASP A 103 -37.47 38.56 -24.26
N GLN A 104 -36.13 38.64 -24.15
CA GLN A 104 -35.34 39.73 -24.74
C GLN A 104 -35.47 39.75 -26.27
N GLN A 105 -35.41 38.59 -26.92
CA GLN A 105 -35.57 38.50 -28.38
C GLN A 105 -36.97 38.93 -28.83
N LYS A 106 -38.02 38.52 -28.10
CA LYS A 106 -39.39 38.97 -28.36
C LYS A 106 -39.55 40.49 -28.18
N THR A 107 -38.86 41.06 -27.20
CA THR A 107 -38.87 42.52 -26.96
C THR A 107 -38.14 43.27 -28.07
N LEU A 108 -37.00 42.74 -28.53
CA LEU A 108 -36.25 43.30 -29.65
C LEU A 108 -37.06 43.27 -30.95
N ASP A 109 -37.77 42.17 -31.23
CA ASP A 109 -38.63 42.06 -32.40
C ASP A 109 -39.76 43.10 -32.36
N ALA A 110 -40.41 43.27 -31.20
CA ALA A 110 -41.44 44.30 -31.03
C ALA A 110 -40.89 45.72 -31.24
N LYS A 111 -39.67 46.00 -30.78
CA LYS A 111 -39.00 47.29 -31.00
C LYS A 111 -38.61 47.51 -32.46
N ALA A 112 -38.16 46.47 -33.16
CA ALA A 112 -37.87 46.53 -34.58
C ALA A 112 -39.14 46.80 -35.41
N GLU A 113 -40.27 46.18 -35.04
CA GLU A 113 -41.55 46.40 -35.70
C GLU A 113 -42.08 47.83 -35.46
N GLU A 114 -41.92 48.35 -34.25
CA GLU A 114 -42.28 49.73 -33.92
C GLU A 114 -41.42 50.75 -34.69
N LEU A 115 -40.11 50.50 -34.81
CA LEU A 115 -39.21 51.30 -35.64
C LEU A 115 -39.62 51.29 -37.12
N ALA A 116 -39.99 50.12 -37.66
CA ALA A 116 -40.48 50.02 -39.04
C ALA A 116 -41.73 50.86 -39.26
N ARG A 117 -42.71 50.80 -38.34
CA ARG A 117 -43.94 51.61 -38.41
C ARG A 117 -43.64 53.11 -38.33
N GLN A 118 -42.72 53.51 -37.46
CA GLN A 118 -42.31 54.92 -37.36
C GLN A 118 -41.66 55.40 -38.65
N ASN A 119 -40.83 54.57 -39.29
CA ASN A 119 -40.18 54.91 -40.55
C ASN A 119 -41.20 55.11 -41.68
N THR A 120 -42.19 54.21 -41.79
CA THR A 120 -43.30 54.39 -42.76
C THR A 120 -44.09 55.67 -42.51
N ARG A 121 -44.32 56.03 -41.24
CA ARG A 121 -45.03 57.26 -40.89
C ARG A 121 -44.20 58.52 -41.23
N LEU A 122 -42.89 58.46 -41.07
CA LEU A 122 -41.95 59.50 -41.50
C LEU A 122 -41.97 59.70 -43.02
N GLU A 123 -41.98 58.62 -43.79
CA GLU A 123 -42.12 58.67 -45.25
C GLU A 123 -43.45 59.32 -45.67
N GLN A 124 -44.56 58.97 -44.99
CA GLN A 124 -45.86 59.62 -45.21
C GLN A 124 -45.81 61.12 -44.89
N HIS A 125 -45.17 61.51 -43.78
CA HIS A 125 -44.99 62.93 -43.43
C HIS A 125 -44.16 63.67 -44.48
N GLN A 126 -43.08 63.07 -44.99
CA GLN A 126 -42.30 63.67 -46.09
C GLN A 126 -43.14 63.84 -47.37
N ALA A 127 -43.99 62.86 -47.71
CA ALA A 127 -44.88 62.94 -48.86
C ALA A 127 -45.90 64.08 -48.71
N VAL A 128 -46.50 64.22 -47.52
CA VAL A 128 -47.43 65.31 -47.20
C VAL A 128 -46.73 66.68 -47.28
N ILE A 129 -45.53 66.81 -46.71
CA ILE A 129 -44.74 68.05 -46.78
C ILE A 129 -44.41 68.42 -48.22
N LYS A 130 -44.01 67.45 -49.06
CA LYS A 130 -43.78 67.68 -50.50
C LYS A 130 -45.04 68.16 -51.21
N HIS A 131 -46.20 67.57 -50.90
CA HIS A 131 -47.47 67.97 -51.49
C HIS A 131 -47.90 69.38 -51.03
N GLN A 132 -47.75 69.70 -49.75
CA GLN A 132 -48.02 71.02 -49.20
C GLN A 132 -47.10 72.09 -49.80
N ALA A 133 -45.81 71.79 -49.99
CA ALA A 133 -44.87 72.69 -50.65
C ALA A 133 -45.25 72.96 -52.11
N ALA A 134 -45.75 71.95 -52.83
CA ALA A 134 -46.26 72.11 -54.18
C ALA A 134 -47.54 72.97 -54.21
N GLY A 135 -48.47 72.73 -53.29
CA GLY A 135 -49.69 73.51 -53.13
C GLY A 135 -49.43 74.98 -52.79
N LEU A 136 -48.47 75.25 -51.90
CA LEU A 136 -48.01 76.61 -51.59
C LEU A 136 -47.46 77.34 -52.82
N ARG A 137 -46.63 76.66 -53.64
CA ARG A 137 -46.13 77.24 -54.90
C ARG A 137 -47.26 77.55 -55.88
N GLN A 138 -48.23 76.66 -56.01
CA GLN A 138 -49.41 76.87 -56.83
C GLN A 138 -50.23 78.07 -56.33
N TYR A 139 -50.50 78.13 -55.04
CA TYR A 139 -51.27 79.21 -54.42
C TYR A 139 -50.59 80.57 -54.59
N VAL A 140 -49.26 80.65 -54.40
CA VAL A 140 -48.48 81.86 -54.68
C VAL A 140 -48.58 82.26 -56.15
N THR A 141 -48.51 81.30 -57.07
CA THR A 141 -48.62 81.53 -58.53
C THR A 141 -50.02 81.99 -58.94
N ASP A 142 -51.07 81.46 -58.32
CA ASP A 142 -52.45 81.84 -58.60
C ASP A 142 -52.81 83.19 -57.95
N LEU A 143 -52.27 83.50 -56.76
CA LEU A 143 -52.38 84.81 -56.13
C LEU A 143 -51.73 85.89 -57.02
N LEU A 144 -50.55 85.59 -57.57
CA LEU A 144 -49.85 86.42 -58.58
C LEU A 144 -50.70 86.64 -59.84
N LYS A 145 -51.52 85.68 -60.27
CA LYS A 145 -52.37 85.79 -61.47
C LYS A 145 -53.69 86.53 -61.23
N VAL A 146 -54.35 86.28 -60.09
CA VAL A 146 -55.70 86.78 -59.81
C VAL A 146 -55.70 88.27 -59.41
N GLN A 147 -54.62 88.77 -58.81
CA GLN A 147 -54.57 90.18 -58.38
C GLN A 147 -54.26 91.19 -59.49
N GLY A 148 -53.97 90.76 -60.73
CA GLY A 148 -53.66 91.69 -61.83
C GLY A 148 -52.62 92.73 -61.40
N LEU A 149 -51.38 92.27 -61.13
CA LEU A 149 -50.29 93.08 -60.57
C LEU A 149 -50.26 94.50 -61.16
N THR A 150 -50.68 95.49 -60.38
CA THR A 150 -50.10 96.82 -60.47
C THR A 150 -48.62 96.70 -60.09
N ASP A 151 -47.74 97.50 -60.69
CA ASP A 151 -46.28 97.43 -60.49
C ASP A 151 -45.87 97.38 -59.00
N GLU A 152 -46.64 98.01 -58.11
CA GLU A 152 -46.48 97.96 -56.65
C GLU A 152 -46.63 96.55 -56.03
N HIS A 153 -47.59 95.73 -56.49
CA HIS A 153 -47.75 94.36 -55.99
C HIS A 153 -46.64 93.43 -56.50
N GLY A 154 -46.10 93.70 -57.70
CA GLY A 154 -44.92 93.02 -58.23
C GLY A 154 -43.66 93.28 -57.43
N GLU A 155 -43.40 94.54 -57.09
CA GLU A 155 -42.32 94.90 -56.19
C GLU A 155 -42.49 94.28 -54.80
N MET A 156 -43.72 94.25 -54.26
CA MET A 156 -43.98 93.64 -52.96
C MET A 156 -43.74 92.13 -52.96
N LEU A 157 -44.15 91.42 -54.02
CA LEU A 157 -43.90 89.98 -54.16
C LEU A 157 -42.42 89.65 -54.39
N ILE A 158 -41.69 90.49 -55.12
CA ILE A 158 -40.23 90.38 -55.27
C ILE A 158 -39.54 90.61 -53.93
N SER A 159 -39.99 91.59 -53.14
CA SER A 159 -39.48 91.85 -51.79
C SER A 159 -39.69 90.67 -50.85
N ILE A 160 -40.92 90.13 -50.80
CA ILE A 160 -41.25 88.94 -49.99
C ILE A 160 -40.44 87.72 -50.44
N ALA A 161 -40.31 87.49 -51.75
CA ALA A 161 -39.50 86.40 -52.27
C ALA A 161 -38.03 86.53 -51.86
N LYS A 162 -37.50 87.76 -51.85
CA LYS A 162 -36.13 88.06 -51.41
C LYS A 162 -35.95 87.81 -49.91
N GLU A 163 -36.88 88.26 -49.07
CA GLU A 163 -36.87 87.96 -47.64
C GLU A 163 -36.98 86.45 -47.35
N VAL A 164 -37.84 85.74 -48.07
CA VAL A 164 -37.98 84.27 -47.93
C VAL A 164 -36.70 83.56 -48.37
N MET A 165 -36.04 84.01 -49.44
CA MET A 165 -34.74 83.48 -49.86
C MET A 165 -33.64 83.76 -48.84
N GLU A 166 -33.55 84.98 -48.31
CA GLU A 166 -32.58 85.33 -47.27
C GLU A 166 -32.81 84.53 -45.99
N THR A 167 -34.08 84.31 -45.61
CA THR A 167 -34.44 83.51 -44.44
C THR A 167 -34.12 82.03 -44.65
N ARG A 168 -34.39 81.50 -45.86
CA ARG A 168 -34.00 80.14 -46.25
C ARG A 168 -32.48 79.97 -46.18
N ASP A 169 -31.72 80.91 -46.72
CA ASP A 169 -30.27 80.83 -46.76
C ASP A 169 -29.67 80.95 -45.36
N ARG A 170 -30.24 81.80 -44.49
CA ARG A 170 -29.90 81.82 -43.04
C ARG A 170 -30.22 80.50 -42.34
N LEU A 171 -31.37 79.89 -42.61
CA LEU A 171 -31.75 78.62 -42.00
C LEU A 171 -30.86 77.46 -42.46
N LEU A 172 -30.50 77.43 -43.74
CA LEU A 172 -29.56 76.44 -44.27
C LEU A 172 -28.16 76.63 -43.63
N ALA A 173 -27.70 77.87 -43.51
CA ALA A 173 -26.43 78.16 -42.82
C ALA A 173 -26.45 77.79 -41.33
N ASP A 174 -27.56 78.04 -40.62
CA ASP A 174 -27.70 77.60 -39.21
C ASP A 174 -27.75 76.07 -39.11
N PHE A 175 -28.40 75.40 -40.07
CA PHE A 175 -28.45 73.94 -40.12
C PHE A 175 -27.07 73.33 -40.38
N ASP A 176 -26.30 73.86 -41.34
CA ASP A 176 -24.94 73.41 -41.63
C ASP A 176 -24.02 73.62 -40.42
N ASN A 177 -24.12 74.77 -39.74
CA ASN A 177 -23.38 75.02 -38.51
C ASN A 177 -23.72 74.00 -37.40
N ARG A 178 -25.01 73.72 -37.19
CA ARG A 178 -25.45 72.72 -36.21
C ARG A 178 -24.98 71.31 -36.60
N MET A 179 -24.99 70.98 -37.88
CA MET A 179 -24.52 69.68 -38.36
C MET A 179 -23.02 69.51 -38.14
N GLN A 180 -22.22 70.55 -38.40
CA GLN A 180 -20.78 70.57 -38.09
C GLN A 180 -20.51 70.44 -36.59
N GLN A 181 -21.25 71.17 -35.74
CA GLN A 181 -21.14 71.04 -34.29
C GLN A 181 -21.49 69.62 -33.83
N MET A 182 -22.55 69.02 -34.38
CA MET A 182 -22.97 67.66 -34.05
C MET A 182 -21.94 66.62 -34.50
N GLN A 183 -21.32 66.80 -35.66
CA GLN A 183 -20.21 65.97 -36.12
C GLN A 183 -19.00 66.09 -35.18
N GLY A 184 -18.63 67.31 -34.78
CA GLY A 184 -17.55 67.52 -33.81
C GLY A 184 -17.79 66.81 -32.48
N VAL A 185 -19.01 66.91 -31.92
CA VAL A 185 -19.38 66.21 -30.68
C VAL A 185 -19.37 64.69 -30.87
N LEU A 186 -19.80 64.18 -32.02
CA LEU A 186 -19.76 62.75 -32.34
C LEU A 186 -18.32 62.24 -32.42
N GLU A 187 -17.42 62.98 -33.05
CA GLU A 187 -15.99 62.66 -33.13
C GLU A 187 -15.34 62.66 -31.75
N GLU A 188 -15.61 63.68 -30.92
CA GLU A 188 -15.14 63.74 -29.53
C GLU A 188 -15.66 62.55 -28.69
N GLN A 189 -16.95 62.21 -28.81
CA GLN A 189 -17.50 61.04 -28.12
C GLN A 189 -16.85 59.75 -28.59
N GLN A 190 -16.63 59.59 -29.90
CA GLN A 190 -15.97 58.40 -30.45
C GLN A 190 -14.54 58.26 -29.93
N GLN A 191 -13.84 59.38 -29.79
CA GLN A 191 -12.47 59.41 -29.28
C GLN A 191 -12.42 59.07 -27.80
N LEU A 192 -13.29 59.66 -26.97
CA LEU A 192 -13.42 59.31 -25.55
C LEU A 192 -13.76 57.82 -25.36
N LEU A 193 -14.65 57.27 -26.20
CA LEU A 193 -15.02 55.86 -26.13
C LEU A 193 -13.83 54.94 -26.46
N ARG A 194 -13.00 55.31 -27.43
CA ARG A 194 -11.75 54.58 -27.73
C ARG A 194 -10.77 54.65 -26.58
N GLU A 195 -10.56 55.82 -25.99
CA GLU A 195 -9.66 55.99 -24.84
C GLU A 195 -10.09 55.15 -23.64
N VAL A 196 -11.39 55.14 -23.32
CA VAL A 196 -11.93 54.30 -22.24
C VAL A 196 -11.78 52.81 -22.55
N LEU A 197 -11.98 52.39 -23.80
CA LEU A 197 -11.79 51.00 -24.21
C LEU A 197 -10.32 50.57 -24.09
N ASP A 198 -9.38 51.42 -24.52
CA ASP A 198 -7.93 51.13 -24.40
C ASP A 198 -7.48 51.11 -22.93
N GLU A 199 -8.00 52.02 -22.10
CA GLU A 199 -7.71 52.03 -20.66
C GLU A 199 -8.29 50.79 -19.95
N GLN A 200 -9.48 50.35 -20.33
CA GLN A 200 -10.06 49.10 -19.82
C GLN A 200 -9.28 47.87 -20.29
N ALA A 201 -8.87 47.83 -21.57
CA ALA A 201 -8.08 46.74 -22.12
C ALA A 201 -6.74 46.61 -21.39
N SER A 202 -6.00 47.72 -21.24
CA SER A 202 -4.73 47.74 -20.51
C SER A 202 -4.89 47.38 -19.03
N THR A 203 -5.98 47.83 -18.38
CA THR A 203 -6.28 47.46 -16.99
C THR A 203 -6.56 45.96 -16.85
N LEU A 204 -7.28 45.36 -17.80
CA LEU A 204 -7.55 43.93 -17.82
C LEU A 204 -6.27 43.12 -18.05
N GLU A 205 -5.41 43.53 -18.99
CA GLU A 205 -4.10 42.90 -19.21
C GLU A 205 -3.21 42.96 -17.96
N GLN A 206 -3.19 44.09 -17.27
CA GLN A 206 -2.47 44.23 -16.00
C GLN A 206 -3.04 43.33 -14.90
N ARG A 207 -4.36 43.12 -14.86
CA ARG A 207 -4.98 42.20 -13.90
C ARG A 207 -4.69 40.74 -14.24
N LEU A 208 -4.72 40.38 -15.52
CA LEU A 208 -4.39 39.03 -15.99
C LEU A 208 -2.94 38.68 -15.67
N THR A 209 -1.99 39.56 -16.00
CA THR A 209 -0.57 39.35 -15.69
C THR A 209 -0.30 39.24 -14.18
N LYS A 210 -0.96 40.05 -13.35
CA LYS A 210 -0.89 39.91 -11.88
C LYS A 210 -1.47 38.60 -11.39
N LEU A 211 -2.59 38.15 -11.97
CA LEU A 211 -3.21 36.88 -11.61
C LEU A 211 -2.32 35.70 -11.99
N GLU A 212 -1.74 35.72 -13.20
CA GLU A 212 -0.78 34.71 -13.65
C GLU A 212 0.42 34.62 -12.70
N GLN A 213 1.05 35.76 -12.36
CA GLN A 213 2.16 35.78 -11.41
C GLN A 213 1.76 35.27 -10.01
N ALA A 214 0.55 35.59 -9.55
CA ALA A 214 0.03 35.11 -8.26
C ALA A 214 -0.22 33.60 -8.28
N VAL A 215 -0.74 33.06 -9.39
CA VAL A 215 -0.95 31.62 -9.58
C VAL A 215 0.39 30.89 -9.63
N ASP A 216 1.35 31.37 -10.42
CA ASP A 216 2.66 30.76 -10.57
C ASP A 216 3.42 30.73 -9.23
N SER A 217 3.46 31.85 -8.52
CA SER A 217 4.10 31.91 -7.20
C SER A 217 3.41 31.01 -6.17
N THR A 218 2.08 30.88 -6.22
CA THR A 218 1.33 29.96 -5.35
C THR A 218 1.64 28.50 -5.69
N LEU A 219 1.74 28.16 -6.98
CA LEU A 219 2.08 26.81 -7.43
C LEU A 219 3.51 26.45 -7.03
N GLU A 220 4.47 27.34 -7.21
CA GLU A 220 5.86 27.14 -6.77
C GLU A 220 5.96 26.94 -5.26
N GLN A 221 5.23 27.74 -4.46
CA GLN A 221 5.18 27.56 -3.00
C GLN A 221 4.57 26.20 -2.61
N ARG A 222 3.52 25.75 -3.32
CA ARG A 222 2.91 24.44 -3.07
C ARG A 222 3.83 23.30 -3.46
N LEU A 223 4.52 23.39 -4.60
CA LEU A 223 5.47 22.38 -5.04
C LEU A 223 6.63 22.25 -4.06
N THR A 224 7.25 23.36 -3.67
CA THR A 224 8.34 23.35 -2.69
C THR A 224 7.90 22.85 -1.31
N ALA A 225 6.67 23.14 -0.87
CA ALA A 225 6.12 22.59 0.36
C ALA A 225 5.91 21.07 0.28
N VAL A 226 5.41 20.58 -0.86
CA VAL A 226 5.24 19.13 -1.11
C VAL A 226 6.60 18.43 -1.18
N GLU A 227 7.58 18.98 -1.89
CA GLU A 227 8.93 18.42 -1.96
C GLU A 227 9.57 18.32 -0.58
N ARG A 228 9.49 19.38 0.24
CA ARG A 228 9.98 19.34 1.62
C ARG A 228 9.24 18.33 2.47
N GLY A 229 7.92 18.23 2.32
CA GLY A 229 7.11 17.24 3.04
C GLY A 229 7.47 15.80 2.67
N LEU A 230 7.71 15.52 1.38
CA LEU A 230 8.12 14.19 0.90
C LEU A 230 9.53 13.83 1.39
N LEU A 231 10.48 14.78 1.38
CA LEU A 231 11.82 14.56 1.91
C LEU A 231 11.77 14.26 3.41
N ALA A 232 11.01 15.03 4.20
CA ALA A 232 10.85 14.79 5.61
C ALA A 232 10.23 13.41 5.90
N ALA A 233 9.18 13.02 5.15
CA ALA A 233 8.55 11.71 5.30
C ALA A 233 9.51 10.55 4.93
N LEU A 234 10.33 10.73 3.90
CA LEU A 234 11.36 9.76 3.53
C LEU A 234 12.45 9.62 4.59
N ASP A 235 12.88 10.73 5.18
CA ASP A 235 13.87 10.72 6.26
C ASP A 235 13.29 10.05 7.52
N GLU A 236 12.04 10.34 7.88
CA GLU A 236 11.33 9.67 8.98
C GLU A 236 11.25 8.16 8.74
N GLN A 237 10.82 7.74 7.55
CA GLN A 237 10.75 6.32 7.18
C GLN A 237 12.13 5.64 7.24
N ARG A 238 13.21 6.34 6.84
CA ARG A 238 14.58 5.83 6.96
C ARG A 238 15.01 5.68 8.41
N HIS A 239 14.66 6.63 9.28
CA HIS A 239 14.96 6.54 10.71
C HIS A 239 14.18 5.40 11.38
N GLU A 240 12.89 5.24 11.04
CA GLU A 240 12.09 4.13 11.52
C GLU A 240 12.67 2.78 11.06
N ALA A 241 13.01 2.66 9.78
CA ALA A 241 13.64 1.46 9.24
C ALA A 241 14.99 1.16 9.93
N ALA A 242 15.83 2.18 10.15
CA ALA A 242 17.09 2.03 10.88
C ALA A 242 16.86 1.55 12.33
N SER A 243 15.86 2.11 13.02
CA SER A 243 15.50 1.70 14.38
C SER A 243 14.97 0.27 14.43
N GLN A 244 14.22 -0.15 13.40
CA GLN A 244 13.73 -1.53 13.29
C GLN A 244 14.88 -2.50 13.03
N THR A 245 15.84 -2.14 12.16
CA THR A 245 17.02 -2.96 11.92
C THR A 245 17.86 -3.09 13.18
N GLU A 246 18.06 -2.02 13.94
CA GLU A 246 18.82 -2.05 15.19
C GLU A 246 18.15 -2.94 16.25
N ARG A 247 16.81 -2.89 16.34
CA ARG A 247 16.04 -3.80 17.22
C ARG A 247 16.17 -5.26 16.81
N LEU A 248 16.06 -5.55 15.51
CA LEU A 248 16.21 -6.91 14.98
C LEU A 248 17.63 -7.44 15.21
N ASP A 249 18.65 -6.60 15.03
CA ASP A 249 20.04 -6.96 15.29
C ASP A 249 20.28 -7.25 16.78
N ALA A 250 19.69 -6.46 17.68
CA ALA A 250 19.73 -6.71 19.12
C ALA A 250 19.03 -8.02 19.51
N ASP A 251 17.85 -8.31 18.93
CA ASP A 251 17.12 -9.55 19.16
C ASP A 251 17.91 -10.78 18.63
N LEU A 252 18.54 -10.66 17.45
CA LEU A 252 19.38 -11.71 16.89
C LEU A 252 20.62 -11.96 17.76
N ALA A 253 21.27 -10.92 18.26
CA ALA A 253 22.40 -11.05 19.18
C ALA A 253 21.98 -11.72 20.49
N PHE A 254 20.82 -11.35 21.05
CA PHE A 254 20.27 -12.00 22.23
C PHE A 254 19.96 -13.49 21.99
N GLN A 255 19.36 -13.82 20.84
CA GLN A 255 19.08 -15.21 20.48
C GLN A 255 20.36 -16.03 20.29
N ALA A 256 21.41 -15.44 19.70
CA ALA A 256 22.72 -16.08 19.57
C ALA A 256 23.33 -16.36 20.95
N GLN A 257 23.29 -15.40 21.88
CA GLN A 257 23.79 -15.60 23.24
C GLN A 257 23.03 -16.72 23.96
N LEU A 258 21.70 -16.76 23.85
CA LEU A 258 20.89 -17.82 24.46
C LEU A 258 21.24 -19.21 23.87
N ARG A 259 21.52 -19.29 22.56
CA ARG A 259 21.98 -20.54 21.94
C ARG A 259 23.34 -20.96 22.48
N ASP A 260 24.27 -20.03 22.66
CA ASP A 260 25.59 -20.32 23.21
C ASP A 260 25.53 -20.78 24.67
N GLU A 261 24.68 -20.17 25.49
CA GLU A 261 24.44 -20.59 26.86
C GLU A 261 23.85 -22.01 26.91
N ASN A 262 22.82 -22.29 26.11
CA ASN A 262 22.26 -23.63 25.98
C ASN A 262 23.30 -24.65 25.51
N HIS A 263 24.15 -24.30 24.55
CA HIS A 263 25.23 -25.17 24.09
C HIS A 263 26.22 -25.49 25.21
N ARG A 264 26.62 -24.49 26.00
CA ARG A 264 27.52 -24.69 27.15
C ARG A 264 26.88 -25.59 28.21
N ASP A 265 25.59 -25.43 28.47
CA ASP A 265 24.89 -26.28 29.45
C ASP A 265 24.76 -27.73 28.96
N ILE A 266 24.49 -27.94 27.68
CA ILE A 266 24.50 -29.28 27.07
C ILE A 266 25.91 -29.89 27.16
N GLU A 267 26.97 -29.13 26.87
CA GLU A 267 28.35 -29.60 26.99
C GLU A 267 28.70 -29.99 28.43
N ARG A 268 28.26 -29.22 29.43
CA ARG A 268 28.41 -29.57 30.85
C ARG A 268 27.71 -30.89 31.16
N GLN A 269 26.45 -31.04 30.79
CA GLN A 269 25.71 -32.30 31.01
C GLN A 269 26.38 -33.49 30.34
N LEU A 270 26.92 -33.31 29.12
CA LEU A 270 27.67 -34.36 28.43
C LEU A 270 28.98 -34.70 29.14
N SER A 271 29.68 -33.72 29.71
CA SER A 271 30.89 -33.98 30.52
C SER A 271 30.57 -34.72 31.81
N GLU A 272 29.51 -34.34 32.54
CA GLU A 272 29.06 -35.02 33.75
C GLU A 272 28.65 -36.47 33.46
N LEU A 273 27.89 -36.71 32.38
CA LEU A 273 27.54 -38.06 31.95
C LEU A 273 28.76 -38.90 31.57
N ARG A 274 29.77 -38.29 30.91
CA ARG A 274 31.02 -38.98 30.58
C ARG A 274 31.82 -39.33 31.83
N GLU A 275 31.85 -38.45 32.82
CA GLU A 275 32.52 -38.70 34.10
C GLU A 275 31.85 -39.85 34.86
N VAL A 276 30.52 -39.82 35.00
CA VAL A 276 29.76 -40.92 35.63
C VAL A 276 29.98 -42.24 34.89
N LEU A 277 30.02 -42.22 33.55
CA LEU A 277 30.26 -43.43 32.76
C LEU A 277 31.71 -43.92 32.89
N ALA A 278 32.67 -43.01 33.02
CA ALA A 278 34.06 -43.34 33.32
C ALA A 278 34.20 -43.97 34.71
N GLU A 279 33.58 -43.38 35.74
CA GLU A 279 33.53 -43.93 37.09
C GLU A 279 32.90 -45.32 37.11
N GLN A 280 31.77 -45.52 36.42
CA GLN A 280 31.13 -46.83 36.31
C GLN A 280 32.06 -47.84 35.62
N SER A 281 32.74 -47.45 34.54
CA SER A 281 33.67 -48.33 33.82
C SER A 281 34.87 -48.71 34.70
N GLN A 282 35.38 -47.78 35.50
CA GLN A 282 36.50 -48.01 36.41
C GLN A 282 36.08 -48.88 37.60
N ALA A 283 34.87 -48.67 38.13
CA ALA A 283 34.28 -49.54 39.16
C ALA A 283 34.13 -50.98 38.66
N LEU A 284 33.64 -51.17 37.42
CA LEU A 284 33.55 -52.48 36.79
C LEU A 284 34.93 -53.13 36.58
N LEU A 285 35.94 -52.34 36.18
CA LEU A 285 37.31 -52.84 36.05
C LEU A 285 37.88 -53.28 37.41
N ASN A 286 37.67 -52.50 38.46
CA ASN A 286 38.10 -52.85 39.82
C ASN A 286 37.38 -54.10 40.33
N GLU A 287 36.07 -54.22 40.14
CA GLU A 287 35.33 -55.43 40.51
C GLU A 287 35.83 -56.65 39.72
N SER A 288 36.18 -56.47 38.44
CA SER A 288 36.74 -57.54 37.62
C SER A 288 38.13 -57.98 38.10
N SER A 289 38.97 -57.04 38.52
CA SER A 289 40.32 -57.33 39.03
C SER A 289 40.28 -57.98 40.41
N GLU A 290 39.39 -57.54 41.30
CA GLU A 290 39.13 -58.19 42.59
C GLU A 290 38.67 -59.64 42.39
N ARG A 291 37.67 -59.88 41.52
CA ARG A 291 37.24 -61.25 41.20
C ARG A 291 38.35 -62.09 40.59
N GLN A 292 39.26 -61.49 39.83
CA GLN A 292 40.40 -62.20 39.25
C GLN A 292 41.45 -62.53 40.31
N GLN A 293 41.66 -61.65 41.28
CA GLN A 293 42.54 -61.86 42.42
C GLN A 293 41.99 -62.94 43.36
N GLU A 294 40.69 -62.90 43.69
CA GLU A 294 40.02 -63.97 44.46
C GLU A 294 40.17 -65.34 43.78
N ARG A 295 40.06 -65.39 42.45
CA ARG A 295 40.28 -66.63 41.68
C ARG A 295 41.73 -67.10 41.77
N ALA A 296 42.70 -66.19 41.74
CA ALA A 296 44.11 -66.52 41.88
C ALA A 296 44.42 -67.05 43.29
N GLU A 297 43.88 -66.44 44.33
CA GLU A 297 44.01 -66.90 45.72
C GLU A 297 43.41 -68.29 45.92
N ARG A 298 42.18 -68.52 45.43
CA ARG A 298 41.56 -69.86 45.44
C ARG A 298 42.37 -70.89 44.64
N GLN A 299 42.99 -70.50 43.53
CA GLN A 299 43.87 -71.40 42.78
C GLN A 299 45.12 -71.76 43.59
N VAL A 300 45.74 -70.81 44.29
CA VAL A 300 46.87 -71.07 45.18
C VAL A 300 46.48 -72.02 46.31
N GLU A 301 45.33 -71.81 46.95
CA GLU A 301 44.80 -72.73 47.97
C GLU A 301 44.58 -74.14 47.42
N VAL A 302 43.97 -74.27 46.23
CA VAL A 302 43.80 -75.57 45.57
C VAL A 302 45.14 -76.21 45.24
N HIS A 303 46.14 -75.44 44.81
CA HIS A 303 47.49 -75.93 44.56
C HIS A 303 48.21 -76.39 45.85
N ALA A 304 48.01 -75.68 46.97
CA ALA A 304 48.53 -76.08 48.27
C ALA A 304 47.92 -77.40 48.75
N LEU A 305 46.59 -77.53 48.70
CA LEU A 305 45.88 -78.76 49.03
C LEU A 305 46.33 -79.94 48.14
N ARG A 306 46.54 -79.68 46.84
CA ARG A 306 47.02 -80.72 45.91
C ARG A 306 48.46 -81.16 46.19
N ASN A 307 49.30 -80.25 46.69
CA ASN A 307 50.66 -80.58 47.13
C ASN A 307 50.66 -81.39 48.43
N GLU A 308 49.78 -81.08 49.38
CA GLU A 308 49.58 -81.89 50.58
C GLU A 308 49.08 -83.30 50.24
N GLN A 309 48.12 -83.41 49.32
CA GLN A 309 47.64 -84.72 48.83
C GLN A 309 48.78 -85.53 48.21
N LYS A 310 49.59 -84.92 47.32
CA LYS A 310 50.77 -85.59 46.73
C LYS A 310 51.80 -85.98 47.78
N SER A 311 52.03 -85.14 48.78
CA SER A 311 52.94 -85.46 49.90
C SER A 311 52.44 -86.67 50.69
N GLY A 312 51.15 -86.73 51.00
CA GLY A 312 50.48 -87.88 51.60
C GLY A 312 50.65 -89.17 50.78
N GLU A 313 50.41 -89.10 49.47
CA GLU A 313 50.62 -90.24 48.55
C GLU A 313 52.08 -90.72 48.53
N THR A 314 53.05 -89.80 48.50
CA THR A 314 54.46 -90.20 48.53
C THR A 314 54.87 -90.83 49.85
N ARG A 315 54.26 -90.43 50.96
CA ARG A 315 54.49 -91.04 52.29
C ARG A 315 53.93 -92.45 52.36
N LEU A 316 52.69 -92.65 51.87
CA LEU A 316 52.08 -93.97 51.72
C LEU A 316 52.91 -94.90 50.82
N ARG A 317 53.44 -94.40 49.70
CA ARG A 317 54.34 -95.16 48.83
C ARG A 317 55.67 -95.53 49.51
N ARG A 318 56.21 -94.67 50.38
CA ARG A 318 57.43 -94.98 51.15
C ARG A 318 57.15 -96.04 52.21
N GLU A 319 55.99 -96.02 52.86
CA GLU A 319 55.59 -97.07 53.79
C GLU A 319 55.34 -98.41 53.09
N GLN A 320 54.65 -98.41 51.94
CA GLN A 320 54.53 -99.61 51.10
C GLN A 320 55.89 -100.18 50.68
N ARG A 321 56.86 -99.32 50.30
CA ARG A 321 58.21 -99.79 49.95
C ARG A 321 58.99 -100.34 51.15
N ARG A 322 58.80 -99.78 52.36
CA ARG A 322 59.41 -100.33 53.58
C ARG A 322 58.81 -101.68 53.96
N LEU A 323 57.50 -101.85 53.79
CA LEU A 323 56.85 -103.15 53.98
C LEU A 323 57.35 -104.18 52.97
N MET A 324 57.49 -103.80 51.69
CA MET A 324 58.04 -104.69 50.66
C MET A 324 59.51 -105.04 50.91
N ALA A 325 60.33 -104.08 51.37
CA ALA A 325 61.72 -104.35 51.73
C ALA A 325 61.85 -105.25 52.99
N GLY A 326 60.96 -105.08 53.97
CA GLY A 326 60.86 -105.97 55.13
C GLY A 326 60.47 -107.39 54.75
N LEU A 327 59.49 -107.55 53.85
CA LEU A 327 59.10 -108.84 53.28
C LEU A 327 60.24 -109.52 52.51
N CYS A 328 60.98 -108.78 51.68
CA CYS A 328 62.13 -109.32 50.95
C CYS A 328 63.32 -109.68 51.85
N GLY A 329 63.56 -108.92 52.93
CA GLY A 329 64.60 -109.24 53.92
C GLY A 329 64.29 -110.52 54.70
N LEU A 330 63.02 -110.73 55.07
CA LEU A 330 62.56 -111.93 55.76
C LEU A 330 62.62 -113.16 54.84
N ALA A 331 62.27 -113.00 53.56
CA ALA A 331 62.40 -114.04 52.55
C ALA A 331 63.86 -114.48 52.30
N LEU A 332 64.82 -113.55 52.31
CA LEU A 332 66.24 -113.86 52.11
C LEU A 332 66.90 -114.55 53.32
N VAL A 333 66.48 -114.23 54.56
CA VAL A 333 66.94 -114.94 55.76
C VAL A 333 66.39 -116.37 55.80
N CYS A 334 65.12 -116.56 55.42
CA CYS A 334 64.54 -117.92 55.30
C CYS A 334 65.20 -118.74 54.18
N ALA A 335 65.56 -118.11 53.06
CA ALA A 335 66.28 -118.79 51.97
C ALA A 335 67.73 -119.16 52.34
N GLY A 336 68.44 -118.32 53.12
CA GLY A 336 69.81 -118.59 53.58
C GLY A 336 69.91 -119.72 54.60
N VAL A 337 68.92 -119.89 55.48
CA VAL A 337 68.88 -120.98 56.46
C VAL A 337 68.49 -122.32 55.83
N LEU A 338 67.68 -122.32 54.75
CA LEU A 338 67.26 -123.54 54.05
C LEU A 338 68.26 -123.99 52.97
N ALA A 339 69.07 -123.10 52.38
CA ALA A 339 70.00 -123.43 51.29
C ALA A 339 71.38 -123.97 51.75
N GLY A 340 71.72 -123.90 53.04
CA GLY A 340 72.97 -124.49 53.57
C GLY A 340 72.87 -125.98 53.93
N ILE A 341 71.65 -126.50 54.12
CA ILE A 341 71.41 -127.87 54.66
C ILE A 341 71.18 -128.91 53.55
N THR A 342 70.97 -128.51 52.29
CA THR A 342 70.45 -129.43 51.25
C THR A 342 71.25 -129.45 49.94
N PHE A 343 72.58 -129.31 49.98
CA PHE A 343 73.44 -129.52 48.78
C PHE A 343 74.25 -130.83 48.80
N TRP A 344 73.97 -131.75 49.71
CA TRP A 344 74.31 -133.17 49.55
C TRP A 344 73.03 -134.00 49.57
N SER A 345 72.93 -134.95 48.64
CA SER A 345 71.96 -136.05 48.59
C SER A 345 70.55 -135.81 48.01
N THR A 346 70.45 -136.27 46.76
CA THR A 346 69.47 -137.21 46.18
C THR A 346 68.02 -136.78 45.84
N SER A 347 67.74 -137.00 44.54
CA SER A 347 66.50 -137.51 43.92
C SER A 347 65.19 -136.68 43.95
N LYS A 348 64.84 -136.13 42.77
CA LYS A 348 63.68 -136.46 41.89
C LYS A 348 62.42 -137.04 42.58
N PRO A 349 61.16 -136.90 42.05
CA PRO A 349 60.73 -136.28 40.77
C PRO A 349 59.31 -135.60 40.74
N VAL A 350 59.02 -134.88 39.63
CA VAL A 350 57.78 -134.96 38.76
C VAL A 350 56.39 -134.42 39.22
N LEU A 351 55.65 -133.90 38.20
CA LEU A 351 54.23 -133.44 38.07
C LEU A 351 53.95 -132.00 38.53
N ALA A 352 53.76 -130.98 37.67
CA ALA A 352 52.66 -130.71 36.70
C ALA A 352 51.28 -130.54 37.35
N PRO A 353 50.33 -129.86 36.67
CA PRO A 353 50.15 -128.43 36.41
C PRO A 353 48.91 -127.93 37.20
N VAL A 354 48.40 -126.71 36.98
CA VAL A 354 46.96 -126.35 37.00
C VAL A 354 46.81 -124.83 36.89
N GLU A 355 46.10 -124.44 35.84
CA GLU A 355 45.54 -123.12 35.55
C GLU A 355 44.53 -122.67 36.62
N ILE A 356 44.07 -121.41 36.58
CA ILE A 356 42.65 -121.01 36.65
C ILE A 356 42.55 -119.47 36.67
N HIS A 357 41.94 -118.97 35.60
CA HIS A 357 40.93 -117.90 35.46
C HIS A 357 41.16 -116.51 36.11
N GLU A 358 41.14 -115.43 35.33
CA GLU A 358 39.96 -114.77 34.72
C GLU A 358 39.19 -113.92 35.74
N SER A 359 39.16 -112.60 35.52
CA SER A 359 37.89 -111.86 35.53
C SER A 359 38.09 -110.41 35.07
N GLN A 360 37.26 -110.07 34.10
CA GLN A 360 37.00 -108.80 33.46
C GLN A 360 36.32 -107.73 34.36
N ILE A 361 36.75 -106.46 34.18
CA ILE A 361 35.96 -105.22 33.88
C ILE A 361 34.90 -104.74 34.95
N PRO A 362 34.15 -103.61 34.81
CA PRO A 362 34.41 -102.14 34.74
C PRO A 362 33.75 -101.30 35.88
N ALA A 363 33.76 -99.96 35.69
CA ALA A 363 32.80 -98.91 36.09
C ALA A 363 33.30 -98.00 37.23
N SER A 364 33.28 -96.67 37.16
CA SER A 364 32.57 -95.69 36.30
C SER A 364 33.41 -94.44 36.08
#